data_AF-A0A2E6RFS4-F1
#
_entry.id   AF-A0A2E6RFS4-F1
#
_cell.length_a   1.000
_cell.length_b   1.000
_cell.length_c   1.000
_cell.angle_alpha   90.00
_cell.angle_beta   90.00
_cell.angle_gamma   90.00
#
_symmetry.space_group_name_H-M   'P 1'
#
loop_
_entity.id
_entity.type
_entity.pdbx_description
1 polymer ?
#
loop_
_entity_poly.entity_id
_entity_poly.type
_entity_poly.pdbx_seq_one_letter_code
_entity_poly.pdbx_strand_id
1 'polypeptide(L)'
;MKPVPLKAISIAAAAGLMLSSLQAQAGPPSRAEILAGQERVQHGYDSRHQQRHHQPSRHRGADYAQHRYDNARRYAANAVRQAREAHRLGYYPDHPRWSADFQRHLEWALGVDAWKLEREARKRALKLRELRRYAHHGYGVPH
;
A
#
# COMPACT_ATOMS: atom_id res chain seq x y z
N MET A 1 -39.04 -17.46 25.34
CA MET A 1 -38.02 -18.11 24.47
C MET A 1 -38.69 -19.24 23.72
N LYS A 2 -38.68 -19.23 22.38
CA LYS A 2 -39.28 -20.28 21.54
C LYS A 2 -38.15 -20.96 20.76
N PRO A 3 -38.02 -22.30 20.77
CA PRO A 3 -37.01 -22.99 19.97
C PRO A 3 -37.46 -23.07 18.51
N VAL A 4 -36.54 -22.84 17.58
CA VAL A 4 -36.76 -23.04 16.14
C VAL A 4 -35.91 -24.23 15.69
N PRO A 5 -36.48 -25.24 15.03
CA PRO A 5 -35.75 -26.47 14.69
C PRO A 5 -34.83 -26.32 13.48
N LEU A 6 -33.63 -26.90 13.62
CA LEU A 6 -32.67 -27.19 12.57
C LEU A 6 -33.29 -28.12 11.52
N LYS A 7 -33.20 -27.73 10.24
CA LYS A 7 -33.43 -28.63 9.11
C LYS A 7 -32.11 -28.83 8.37
N ALA A 8 -31.52 -30.01 8.55
CA ALA A 8 -30.53 -30.56 7.64
C ALA A 8 -31.25 -31.09 6.40
N ILE A 9 -30.77 -30.74 5.20
CA ILE A 9 -31.14 -31.42 3.96
C ILE A 9 -29.85 -31.75 3.23
N SER A 10 -29.69 -33.05 2.99
CA SER A 10 -28.58 -33.71 2.32
C SER A 10 -28.84 -33.85 0.81
N ILE A 11 -27.75 -33.75 0.06
CA ILE A 11 -27.39 -34.42 -1.20
C ILE A 11 -28.25 -34.13 -2.44
N ALA A 12 -27.59 -33.58 -3.47
CA ALA A 12 -27.70 -34.08 -4.83
C ALA A 12 -26.38 -33.84 -5.58
N ALA A 13 -25.78 -34.95 -6.02
CA ALA A 13 -24.68 -34.97 -6.96
C ALA A 13 -25.20 -34.60 -8.37
N ALA A 14 -24.44 -33.79 -9.10
CA ALA A 14 -24.63 -33.63 -10.54
C ALA A 14 -23.25 -33.63 -11.21
N ALA A 15 -22.99 -34.70 -11.93
CA ALA A 15 -21.86 -34.87 -12.83
C ALA A 15 -21.98 -33.87 -13.98
N GLY A 16 -20.94 -33.07 -14.18
CA GLY A 16 -20.75 -32.20 -15.34
C GLY A 16 -19.46 -32.58 -16.04
N LEU A 17 -19.62 -33.19 -17.21
CA LEU A 17 -18.56 -33.62 -18.12
C LEU A 17 -18.02 -32.43 -18.95
N MET A 18 -16.70 -32.45 -19.15
CA MET A 18 -15.91 -31.87 -20.25
C MET A 18 -15.73 -30.34 -20.31
N LEU A 19 -14.47 -29.89 -20.26
CA LEU A 19 -13.80 -29.32 -21.44
C LEU A 19 -12.29 -29.22 -21.19
N SER A 20 -11.53 -29.86 -22.08
CA SER A 20 -10.07 -29.83 -22.16
C SER A 20 -9.55 -28.42 -22.37
N SER A 21 -8.64 -27.97 -21.51
CA SER A 21 -7.75 -26.85 -21.81
C SER A 21 -6.32 -27.38 -21.74
N LEU A 22 -5.69 -27.56 -22.90
CA LEU A 22 -4.24 -27.74 -22.97
C LEU A 22 -3.58 -26.46 -22.44
N GLN A 23 -3.08 -26.49 -21.20
CA GLN A 23 -2.10 -25.51 -20.78
C GLN A 23 -0.72 -25.98 -21.28
N ALA A 24 -0.26 -25.32 -22.35
CA ALA A 24 1.13 -25.32 -22.73
C ALA A 24 1.96 -24.82 -21.54
N GLN A 25 2.74 -25.72 -20.93
CA GLN A 25 3.75 -25.35 -19.95
C GLN A 25 4.88 -24.64 -20.67
N ALA A 26 4.90 -23.31 -20.61
CA ALA A 26 6.12 -22.56 -20.85
C ALA A 26 7.06 -22.81 -19.67
N GLY A 27 8.06 -23.67 -19.87
CA GLY A 27 9.16 -23.84 -18.92
C GLY A 27 9.95 -22.52 -18.76
N PRO A 28 10.64 -22.33 -17.63
CA PRO A 28 11.51 -21.17 -17.45
C PRO A 28 12.64 -21.18 -18.48
N PRO A 29 13.04 -20.02 -19.02
CA PRO A 29 14.13 -19.93 -19.98
C PRO A 29 15.41 -20.47 -19.35
N SER A 30 16.14 -21.24 -20.15
CA SER A 30 17.40 -21.83 -19.71
C SER A 30 18.45 -20.73 -19.52
N ARG A 31 19.41 -20.93 -18.61
CA ARG A 31 20.47 -19.96 -18.28
C ARG A 31 21.28 -19.50 -19.50
N ALA A 32 21.28 -20.26 -20.59
CA ALA A 32 21.91 -19.90 -21.86
C ALA A 32 21.16 -18.80 -22.63
N GLU A 33 19.83 -18.72 -22.52
CA GLU A 33 19.02 -17.67 -23.20
C GLU A 33 19.18 -16.29 -22.53
N ILE A 34 19.39 -16.25 -21.22
CA ILE A 34 19.64 -14.99 -20.48
C ILE A 34 20.99 -14.36 -20.89
N LEU A 35 21.95 -15.17 -21.31
CA LEU A 35 23.28 -14.71 -21.73
C LEU A 35 23.37 -14.32 -23.21
N ALA A 36 22.42 -14.72 -24.05
CA ALA A 36 22.45 -14.47 -25.50
C ALA A 36 21.50 -13.35 -25.98
N GLY A 37 20.65 -12.81 -25.10
CA GLY A 37 19.61 -11.83 -25.46
C GLY A 37 20.05 -10.36 -25.44
N GLN A 38 21.32 -10.07 -25.71
CA GLN A 38 21.87 -8.72 -25.72
C GLN A 38 22.28 -8.36 -27.14
N GLU A 39 21.36 -7.84 -27.96
CA GLU A 39 21.70 -6.88 -29.03
C GLU A 39 20.48 -6.34 -29.78
N ARG A 40 20.56 -5.04 -30.12
CA ARG A 40 19.67 -4.22 -30.96
C ARG A 40 18.45 -3.59 -30.26
N VAL A 41 18.74 -2.55 -29.49
CA VAL A 41 17.93 -1.33 -29.58
C VAL A 41 18.77 -0.26 -30.26
N GLN A 42 18.34 0.12 -31.46
CA GLN A 42 18.97 1.14 -32.29
C GLN A 42 18.91 2.50 -31.59
N HIS A 43 20.08 3.06 -31.32
CA HIS A 43 20.26 4.45 -30.91
C HIS A 43 19.99 5.38 -32.11
N GLY A 44 18.77 5.87 -32.22
CA GLY A 44 18.42 7.02 -33.06
C GLY A 44 18.66 8.31 -32.28
N TYR A 45 19.87 8.86 -32.37
CA TYR A 45 20.16 10.23 -31.93
C TYR A 45 19.65 11.20 -33.01
N ASP A 46 18.35 11.45 -33.04
CA ASP A 46 17.78 12.44 -33.95
C ASP A 46 17.62 13.77 -33.22
N SER A 47 18.66 14.60 -33.40
CA SER A 47 18.74 15.99 -32.96
C SER A 47 17.66 16.84 -33.64
N ARG A 48 16.52 17.03 -32.98
CA ARG A 48 15.60 18.14 -33.31
C ARG A 48 15.62 19.20 -32.21
N HIS A 49 16.65 20.03 -32.29
CA HIS A 49 16.60 21.40 -31.77
C HIS A 49 15.61 22.21 -32.60
N GLN A 50 14.32 22.17 -32.25
CA GLN A 50 13.36 23.18 -32.68
C GLN A 50 12.80 23.90 -31.45
N GLN A 51 13.35 25.09 -31.23
CA GLN A 51 12.63 26.29 -30.79
C GLN A 51 11.35 26.03 -30.00
N ARG A 52 11.50 25.72 -28.70
CA ARG A 52 10.41 25.94 -27.75
C ARG A 52 10.60 27.29 -27.09
N HIS A 53 9.82 28.25 -27.58
CA HIS A 53 9.56 29.52 -26.93
C HIS A 53 9.30 29.29 -25.43
N HIS A 54 10.16 29.87 -24.60
CA HIS A 54 10.01 29.91 -23.16
C HIS A 54 8.78 30.76 -22.80
N GLN A 55 7.62 30.13 -22.65
CA GLN A 55 6.60 30.67 -21.75
C GLN A 55 7.02 30.27 -20.32
N PRO A 56 7.21 31.22 -19.38
CA PRO A 56 7.47 30.89 -18.00
C PRO A 56 6.20 30.28 -17.41
N SER A 57 6.14 28.95 -17.39
CA SER A 57 5.02 28.17 -16.89
C SER A 57 4.78 28.46 -15.41
N ARG A 58 3.74 29.26 -15.14
CA ARG A 58 3.12 29.44 -13.82
C ARG A 58 2.60 28.12 -13.21
N HIS A 59 2.61 27.03 -13.98
CA HIS A 59 2.19 25.68 -13.57
C HIS A 59 3.16 24.97 -12.63
N ARG A 60 4.47 25.28 -12.64
CA ARG A 60 5.47 24.53 -11.87
C ARG A 60 5.25 24.58 -10.35
N GLY A 61 4.63 25.64 -9.83
CA GLY A 61 4.31 25.77 -8.41
C GLY A 61 3.04 25.01 -7.99
N ALA A 62 2.05 24.92 -8.87
CA ALA A 62 0.80 24.23 -8.60
C ALA A 62 1.00 22.71 -8.46
N ASP A 63 1.82 22.13 -9.35
CA ASP A 63 2.12 20.69 -9.34
C ASP A 63 2.81 20.27 -8.03
N TYR A 64 3.71 21.10 -7.51
CA TYR A 64 4.39 20.84 -6.25
C TYR A 64 3.44 20.90 -5.04
N ALA A 65 2.57 21.91 -4.99
CA ALA A 65 1.60 22.06 -3.91
C ALA A 65 0.61 20.88 -3.88
N GLN A 66 0.14 20.46 -5.06
CA GLN A 66 -0.75 19.30 -5.21
C GLN A 66 -0.06 18.02 -4.73
N HIS A 67 1.18 17.77 -5.18
CA HIS A 67 1.95 16.59 -4.78
C HIS A 67 2.17 16.53 -3.26
N ARG A 68 2.46 17.68 -2.63
CA ARG A 68 2.62 17.79 -1.17
C ARG A 68 1.32 17.44 -0.44
N TYR A 69 0.19 17.97 -0.89
CA TYR A 69 -1.11 17.68 -0.31
C TYR A 69 -1.47 16.19 -0.44
N ASP A 70 -1.25 15.59 -1.61
CA ASP A 70 -1.54 14.18 -1.84
C ASP A 70 -0.68 13.26 -0.96
N ASN A 71 0.60 13.60 -0.76
CA ASN A 71 1.47 12.87 0.17
C ASN A 71 0.98 13.01 1.63
N ALA A 72 0.59 14.19 2.05
CA ALA A 72 0.03 14.43 3.39
C ALA A 72 -1.27 13.65 3.62
N ARG A 73 -2.17 13.65 2.63
CA ARG A 73 -3.44 12.90 2.65
C ARG A 73 -3.20 11.39 2.75
N ARG A 74 -2.26 10.86 1.96
CA ARG A 74 -1.86 9.44 2.02
C ARG A 74 -1.26 9.08 3.37
N TYR A 75 -0.41 9.93 3.93
CA TYR A 75 0.14 9.75 5.27
C TYR A 75 -0.99 9.68 6.30
N ALA A 76 -1.91 10.64 6.31
CA ALA A 76 -2.99 10.73 7.29
C ALA A 76 -3.89 9.49 7.26
N ALA A 77 -4.26 9.01 6.08
CA ALA A 77 -5.05 7.79 5.92
C ALA A 77 -4.32 6.55 6.48
N ASN A 78 -3.02 6.43 6.21
CA ASN A 78 -2.19 5.34 6.73
C ASN A 78 -2.04 5.44 8.26
N ALA A 79 -1.85 6.65 8.79
CA ALA A 79 -1.71 6.89 10.22
C ALA A 79 -2.97 6.47 10.99
N VAL A 80 -4.16 6.82 10.50
CA VAL A 80 -5.45 6.39 11.09
C VAL A 80 -5.63 4.87 11.04
N ARG A 81 -5.27 4.24 9.91
CA ARG A 81 -5.36 2.77 9.80
C ARG A 81 -4.45 2.08 10.84
N GLN A 82 -3.23 2.58 10.99
CA GLN A 82 -2.28 2.07 11.99
C GLN A 82 -2.75 2.35 13.43
N ALA A 83 -3.32 3.53 13.69
CA ALA A 83 -3.95 3.89 14.97
C ALA A 83 -5.03 2.90 15.39
N ARG A 84 -6.03 2.70 14.51
CA ARG A 84 -7.12 1.74 14.77
C ARG A 84 -6.60 0.33 15.03
N GLU A 85 -5.53 -0.07 14.34
CA GLU A 85 -4.93 -1.38 14.58
C GLU A 85 -4.20 -1.45 15.92
N ALA A 86 -3.39 -0.46 16.28
CA ALA A 86 -2.76 -0.40 17.60
C ALA A 86 -3.83 -0.43 18.72
N HIS A 87 -4.94 0.29 18.55
CA HIS A 87 -6.04 0.28 19.50
C HIS A 87 -6.70 -1.10 19.62
N ARG A 88 -6.91 -1.81 18.49
CA ARG A 88 -7.41 -3.19 18.50
C ARG A 88 -6.46 -4.16 19.20
N LEU A 89 -5.17 -3.87 19.17
CA LEU A 89 -4.14 -4.62 19.92
C LEU A 89 -4.05 -4.17 21.39
N GLY A 90 -4.88 -3.22 21.84
CA GLY A 90 -4.92 -2.69 23.20
C GLY A 90 -3.94 -1.55 23.49
N TYR A 91 -3.17 -1.09 22.50
CA TYR A 91 -2.14 -0.07 22.71
C TYR A 91 -2.63 1.33 22.34
N TYR A 92 -2.18 2.30 23.13
CA TYR A 92 -2.22 3.74 22.83
C TYR A 92 -3.60 4.39 22.60
N PRO A 93 -4.67 4.01 23.33
CA PRO A 93 -6.02 4.54 23.07
C PRO A 93 -6.10 6.08 23.10
N ASP A 94 -5.33 6.71 24.00
CA ASP A 94 -5.35 8.16 24.23
C ASP A 94 -4.06 8.87 23.78
N HIS A 95 -3.14 8.16 23.12
CA HIS A 95 -1.86 8.76 22.75
C HIS A 95 -2.03 9.67 21.52
N PRO A 96 -1.63 10.96 21.55
CA PRO A 96 -1.87 11.90 20.44
C PRO A 96 -1.31 11.40 19.09
N ARG A 97 -0.10 10.82 19.14
CA ARG A 97 0.51 10.14 17.99
C ARG A 97 -0.37 9.03 17.41
N TRP A 98 -1.04 8.22 18.22
CA TRP A 98 -1.89 7.11 17.76
C TRP A 98 -3.37 7.48 17.67
N SER A 99 -3.71 8.77 17.65
CA SER A 99 -5.07 9.25 17.40
C SER A 99 -5.68 8.65 16.12
N ALA A 100 -6.96 8.28 16.16
CA ALA A 100 -7.73 7.82 14.99
C ALA A 100 -8.36 8.98 14.17
N ASP A 101 -8.09 10.22 14.57
CA ASP A 101 -8.50 11.44 13.87
C ASP A 101 -7.64 11.70 12.62
N PHE A 102 -8.28 11.67 11.45
CA PHE A 102 -7.64 11.93 10.16
C PHE A 102 -7.16 13.38 10.03
N GLN A 103 -7.98 14.35 10.46
CA GLN A 103 -7.73 15.77 10.27
C GLN A 103 -6.46 16.20 11.03
N ARG A 104 -6.32 15.72 12.27
CA ARG A 104 -5.11 15.92 13.08
C ARG A 104 -3.83 15.46 12.37
N HIS A 105 -3.86 14.28 11.73
CA HIS A 105 -2.69 13.77 10.99
C HIS A 105 -2.42 14.55 9.72
N LEU A 106 -3.48 15.00 9.02
CA LEU A 106 -3.36 15.81 7.82
C LEU A 106 -2.74 17.18 8.14
N GLU A 107 -3.22 17.87 9.18
CA GLU A 107 -2.70 19.16 9.62
C GLU A 107 -1.22 19.06 10.01
N TRP A 108 -0.85 18.03 10.79
CA TRP A 108 0.55 17.79 11.12
C TRP A 108 1.40 17.54 9.87
N ALA A 109 0.91 16.72 8.93
CA ALA A 109 1.62 16.39 7.70
C ALA A 109 1.83 17.60 6.78
N LEU A 110 0.87 18.53 6.74
CA LEU A 110 0.98 19.79 6.01
C LEU A 110 1.92 20.80 6.69
N GLY A 111 2.22 20.61 7.98
CA GLY A 111 3.17 21.45 8.73
C GLY A 111 4.63 21.00 8.64
N VAL A 112 4.92 19.80 8.12
CA VAL A 112 6.28 19.24 8.06
C VAL A 112 6.83 19.14 6.64
N ASP A 113 8.15 18.97 6.54
CA ASP A 113 8.84 18.64 5.29
C ASP A 113 8.67 17.15 4.94
N ALA A 114 8.92 16.81 3.66
CA ALA A 114 8.73 15.46 3.14
C ALA A 114 9.58 14.41 3.88
N TRP A 115 10.80 14.76 4.29
CA TRP A 115 11.67 13.83 5.01
C TRP A 115 11.15 13.50 6.41
N LYS A 116 10.63 14.50 7.15
CA LYS A 116 9.98 14.29 8.45
C LYS A 116 8.72 13.43 8.30
N LEU A 117 7.91 13.68 7.27
CA LEU A 117 6.72 12.90 6.96
C LEU A 117 7.06 11.42 6.75
N GLU A 118 8.03 11.13 5.88
CA GLU A 118 8.48 9.77 5.58
C GLU A 118 9.10 9.07 6.80
N ARG A 119 9.96 9.78 7.53
CA ARG A 119 10.60 9.26 8.74
C ARG A 119 9.56 8.87 9.78
N GLU A 120 8.52 9.69 9.97
CA GLU A 120 7.44 9.38 10.90
C GLU A 120 6.60 8.18 10.41
N ALA A 121 6.25 8.15 9.13
CA ALA A 121 5.54 7.01 8.53
C ALA A 121 6.30 5.68 8.77
N ARG A 122 7.63 5.70 8.60
CA ARG A 122 8.51 4.54 8.84
C ARG A 122 8.53 4.14 10.32
N LYS A 123 8.65 5.11 11.24
CA LYS A 123 8.63 4.84 12.69
C LYS A 123 7.32 4.19 13.13
N ARG A 124 6.18 4.70 12.65
CA ARG A 124 4.86 4.11 12.95
C ARG A 124 4.73 2.68 12.42
N ALA A 125 5.17 2.44 11.19
CA ALA A 125 5.14 1.11 10.59
C ALA A 125 6.02 0.11 11.36
N LEU A 126 7.22 0.52 11.80
CA LEU A 126 8.09 -0.29 12.65
C LEU A 126 7.44 -0.58 13.99
N LYS A 127 6.89 0.43 14.66
CA LYS A 127 6.26 0.24 15.96
C LYS A 127 5.03 -0.67 15.86
N LEU A 128 4.18 -0.51 14.85
CA LEU A 128 3.03 -1.41 14.66
C LEU A 128 3.46 -2.87 14.43
N ARG A 129 4.55 -3.11 13.68
CA ARG A 129 5.12 -4.46 13.55
C ARG A 129 5.58 -5.03 14.88
N GLU A 130 6.19 -4.20 15.72
CA GLU A 130 6.59 -4.58 17.08
C GLU A 130 5.38 -4.94 17.94
N LEU A 131 4.33 -4.11 17.95
CA LEU A 131 3.09 -4.38 18.69
C LEU A 131 2.42 -5.69 18.25
N ARG A 132 2.38 -5.95 16.93
CA ARG A 132 1.83 -7.21 16.39
C ARG A 132 2.58 -8.43 16.91
N ARG A 133 3.92 -8.34 17.07
CA ARG A 133 4.72 -9.43 17.65
C ARG A 133 4.38 -9.63 19.12
N TYR A 134 4.29 -8.57 19.91
CA TYR A 134 3.93 -8.69 21.32
C TYR A 134 2.55 -9.30 21.53
N ALA A 135 1.56 -8.84 20.76
CA ALA A 135 0.21 -9.40 20.80
C ALA A 135 0.18 -10.90 20.44
N HIS A 136 1.01 -11.34 19.49
CA HIS A 136 1.10 -12.76 19.12
C HIS A 136 1.77 -13.63 20.21
N HIS A 137 2.76 -13.10 20.92
CA HIS A 137 3.50 -13.85 21.95
C HIS A 137 2.82 -13.88 23.32
N GLY A 138 1.64 -13.27 23.48
CA GLY A 138 0.91 -13.28 24.75
C GLY A 138 1.56 -12.44 25.86
N TYR A 139 2.53 -11.59 25.53
CA TYR A 139 2.99 -10.55 26.45
C TYR A 139 1.83 -9.55 26.59
N GLY A 140 1.11 -9.63 27.71
CA GLY A 140 -0.07 -8.83 27.99
C GLY A 140 0.11 -7.34 27.67
N VAL A 141 -0.97 -6.72 27.24
CA VAL A 141 -1.01 -5.28 26.97
C VAL A 141 -0.63 -4.54 28.28
N PRO A 142 0.44 -3.73 28.31
CA PRO A 142 0.71 -2.89 29.47
C PRO A 142 -0.43 -1.87 29.59
N HIS A 143 -1.17 -1.98 30.69
CA HIS A 143 -2.27 -1.09 31.08
C HIS A 143 -1.75 0.29 31.48
#